data_AF-A0A1L3FR58-F1
#
_entry.id   AF-A0A1L3FR58-F1
#
_cell.length_a   1.000
_cell.length_b   1.000
_cell.length_c   1.000
_cell.angle_alpha   90.00
_cell.angle_beta   90.00
_cell.angle_gamma   90.00
#
_symmetry.space_group_name_H-M   'P 1'
#
loop_
_entity.id
_entity.type
_entity.pdbx_description
1 polymer ?
#
loop_
_entity_poly.entity_id
_entity_poly.type
_entity_poly.pdbx_seq_one_letter_code
_entity_poly.pdbx_strand_id
1 'polypeptide(L)'
;MSTTSIPSARTRAKARVSFNRFRAWLVACAIRPEARLWLVIQLAILHAVIWTFILINLKAAQDVHMDVAEAYGWGQEFLWGYGKHPPLSGWVAGLWFKVFPAADWATYALAMATVGVGMVICWLLSLRVVDARRAFLVVVMVALYPIFNFKGFKYNPDLLQLVTLPLLVLAYLNAFEKRTWQSGIWFGLAGALALMTKYWVLTMIGAIGLAALIHPDRLRFLLSPAPWVAIATMVVVMIPHIVWLAGVHFVPLTYAGDTYSLDDSRQVHQLVAGYALHNLALLALPVALAALAMALVPHWFTLLLRAPLRIVTRAWGRGANPGVNVSQALNVWIIQIIVAVGPPLGALAFSIYMKTDWGISLFFLVPLALVAIPALRVQSAALFNIAVIWLLLSVATLAASPWIAAREMAANAGNTATYGARSELAHELTQAWHTRFGSRWAVVAGTMESIQPMVFYSPDHPAALMPLEAWDSGLTSREDARKYGFIGVFDPTDGRLPAFEKWVSEIAPNAERIVMTTRRFTHGKAGPAMSWNIYIAPPAK
;
A
#
# COMPACT_ATOMS: atom_id res chain seq x y z
N MET A 1 46.28 17.03 65.64
CA MET A 1 44.93 16.50 65.40
C MET A 1 44.34 17.25 64.21
N SER A 2 44.19 16.59 63.07
CA SER A 2 43.67 17.17 61.84
C SER A 2 42.22 16.69 61.66
N THR A 3 41.26 17.61 61.66
CA THR A 3 39.84 17.30 61.45
C THR A 3 39.52 17.42 59.96
N THR A 4 39.53 16.29 59.27
CA THR A 4 39.11 16.14 57.87
C THR A 4 37.58 16.26 57.79
N SER A 5 37.06 17.35 57.24
CA SER A 5 35.64 17.47 56.90
C SER A 5 35.34 16.77 55.58
N ILE A 6 34.53 15.72 55.61
CA ILE A 6 34.03 15.03 54.41
C ILE A 6 33.03 15.94 53.69
N PRO A 7 33.12 16.16 52.36
CA PRO A 7 32.11 16.93 51.64
C PRO A 7 30.81 16.14 51.58
N SER A 8 29.72 16.71 52.06
CA SER A 8 28.38 16.12 51.95
C SER A 8 28.04 15.86 50.48
N ALA A 9 27.65 14.62 50.17
CA ALA A 9 27.20 14.23 48.84
C ALA A 9 26.00 15.10 48.42
N ARG A 10 26.22 15.98 47.43
CA ARG A 10 25.12 16.68 46.74
C ARG A 10 24.21 15.63 46.13
N THR A 11 23.00 15.51 46.67
CA THR A 11 21.91 14.74 46.09
C THR A 11 21.65 15.27 44.68
N ARG A 12 22.09 14.54 43.64
CA ARG A 12 21.69 14.81 42.25
C ARG A 12 20.18 14.68 42.20
N ALA A 13 19.48 15.81 42.20
CA ALA A 13 18.03 15.84 41.99
C ALA A 13 17.73 15.06 40.70
N LYS A 14 16.93 13.99 40.80
CA LYS A 14 16.44 13.24 39.64
C LYS A 14 15.81 14.25 38.69
N ALA A 15 16.44 14.47 37.54
CA ALA A 15 16.01 15.48 36.58
C ALA A 15 14.62 15.10 36.07
N ARG A 16 13.57 15.75 36.59
CA ARG A 16 12.23 15.67 36.01
C ARG A 16 12.33 16.13 34.55
N VAL A 17 11.93 15.27 33.62
CA VAL A 17 11.86 15.59 32.20
C VAL A 17 10.77 16.66 32.04
N SER A 18 11.15 17.92 31.86
CA SER A 18 10.18 18.97 31.56
C SER A 18 9.70 18.85 30.10
N PHE A 19 8.46 19.23 29.83
CA PHE A 19 7.87 19.19 28.48
C PHE A 19 8.75 19.88 27.42
N ASN A 20 9.34 21.03 27.78
CA ASN A 20 10.25 21.75 26.90
C ASN A 20 11.54 20.98 26.60
N ARG A 21 12.05 20.19 27.56
CA ARG A 21 13.22 19.33 27.34
C ARG A 21 12.89 18.16 26.41
N PHE A 22 11.73 17.53 26.58
CA PHE A 22 11.29 16.46 25.68
C PHE A 22 11.09 16.94 24.24
N ARG A 23 10.46 18.11 24.07
CA ARG A 23 10.31 18.76 22.77
C ARG A 23 11.67 19.03 22.10
N ALA A 24 12.61 19.60 22.86
CA ALA A 24 13.96 19.87 22.35
C ALA A 24 14.71 18.57 22.00
N TRP A 25 14.54 17.51 22.81
CA TRP A 25 15.11 16.20 22.55
C TRP A 25 14.63 15.58 21.23
N LEU A 26 13.31 15.56 20.98
CA LEU A 26 12.75 15.00 19.75
C LEU A 26 13.28 15.73 18.50
N VAL A 27 13.27 17.07 18.55
CA VAL A 27 13.80 17.91 17.47
C VAL A 27 15.30 17.65 17.25
N ALA A 28 16.08 17.52 18.33
CA ALA A 28 17.50 17.22 18.24
C ALA A 28 17.75 15.85 17.60
N CYS A 29 17.00 14.82 18.01
CA CYS A 29 17.08 13.48 17.43
C CYS A 29 16.72 13.46 15.94
N ALA A 30 15.73 14.25 15.51
CA ALA A 30 15.32 14.34 14.10
C ALA A 30 16.40 14.96 13.19
N ILE A 31 17.31 15.77 13.74
CA ILE A 31 18.33 16.50 12.98
C ILE A 31 19.69 15.81 13.06
N ARG A 32 20.05 15.25 14.23
CA ARG A 32 21.35 14.62 14.48
C ARG A 32 21.58 13.39 13.61
N PRO A 33 22.68 13.29 12.85
CA PRO A 33 22.97 12.16 11.95
C PRO A 33 22.92 10.79 12.63
N GLU A 34 23.44 10.69 13.86
CA GLU A 34 23.52 9.46 14.65
C GLU A 34 22.16 8.97 15.19
N ALA A 35 21.19 9.88 15.36
CA ALA A 35 19.89 9.57 15.97
C ALA A 35 18.74 9.51 14.97
N ARG A 36 18.81 10.28 13.88
CA ARG A 36 17.68 10.50 12.96
C ARG A 36 17.16 9.22 12.29
N LEU A 37 18.05 8.30 11.92
CA LEU A 37 17.67 7.03 11.30
C LEU A 37 16.84 6.19 12.28
N TRP A 38 17.34 6.01 13.50
CA TRP A 38 16.67 5.25 14.55
C TRP A 38 15.34 5.88 14.96
N LEU A 39 15.27 7.22 15.05
CA LEU A 39 14.03 7.92 15.34
C LEU A 39 12.96 7.62 14.27
N VAL A 40 13.32 7.65 12.99
CA VAL A 40 12.38 7.40 11.89
C VAL A 40 11.97 5.93 11.83
N ILE A 41 12.89 4.99 12.06
CA ILE A 41 12.57 3.57 12.17
C ILE A 41 11.60 3.33 13.34
N GLN A 42 11.85 3.91 14.51
CA GLN A 42 10.96 3.79 15.67
C GLN A 42 9.59 4.41 15.39
N LEU A 43 9.54 5.56 14.72
CA LEU A 43 8.29 6.18 14.29
C LEU A 43 7.51 5.26 13.35
N ALA A 44 8.17 4.66 12.35
CA ALA A 44 7.55 3.75 11.39
C ALA A 44 7.06 2.46 12.05
N ILE A 45 7.82 1.88 12.97
CA ILE A 45 7.40 0.71 13.75
C ILE A 45 6.20 1.06 14.64
N LEU A 46 6.27 2.17 15.37
CA LEU A 46 5.17 2.62 16.23
C LEU A 46 3.91 2.89 15.40
N HIS A 47 4.07 3.51 14.23
CA HIS A 47 2.99 3.71 13.27
C HIS A 47 2.38 2.38 12.85
N ALA A 48 3.22 1.43 12.40
CA ALA A 48 2.75 0.14 11.95
C ALA A 48 1.97 -0.60 13.05
N VAL A 49 2.53 -0.66 14.27
CA VAL A 49 1.89 -1.32 15.42
C VAL A 49 0.56 -0.67 15.79
N ILE A 50 0.52 0.65 15.96
CA ILE A 50 -0.72 1.36 16.34
C ILE A 50 -1.79 1.14 15.27
N TRP A 51 -1.44 1.29 13.99
CA TRP A 51 -2.40 1.14 12.91
C TRP A 51 -2.83 -0.31 12.67
N THR A 52 -1.99 -1.31 12.97
CA THR A 52 -2.44 -2.70 13.01
C THR A 52 -3.54 -2.90 14.04
N PHE A 53 -3.38 -2.40 15.28
CA PHE A 53 -4.44 -2.49 16.29
C PHE A 53 -5.70 -1.70 15.92
N ILE A 54 -5.55 -0.51 15.33
CA ILE A 54 -6.68 0.25 14.80
C ILE A 54 -7.46 -0.58 13.77
N LEU A 55 -6.75 -1.22 12.83
CA LEU A 55 -7.38 -1.99 11.76
C LEU A 55 -8.05 -3.26 12.27
N ILE A 56 -7.44 -3.98 13.23
CA ILE A 56 -8.07 -5.11 13.91
C ILE A 56 -9.44 -4.69 14.47
N ASN A 57 -9.51 -3.53 15.14
CA ASN A 57 -10.77 -3.05 15.71
C ASN A 57 -11.76 -2.55 14.64
N LEU A 58 -11.29 -1.75 13.67
CA LEU A 58 -12.14 -1.19 12.61
C LEU A 58 -12.74 -2.28 11.71
N LYS A 59 -12.04 -3.40 11.56
CA LYS A 59 -12.38 -4.48 10.63
C LYS A 59 -12.86 -5.75 11.33
N ALA A 60 -13.04 -5.75 12.65
CA ALA A 60 -13.47 -6.90 13.43
C ALA A 60 -14.77 -7.57 12.94
N ALA A 61 -15.64 -6.82 12.24
CA ALA A 61 -16.90 -7.33 11.68
C ALA A 61 -16.78 -7.81 10.22
N GLN A 62 -15.65 -7.56 9.56
CA GLN A 62 -15.44 -7.78 8.12
C GLN A 62 -14.54 -9.01 7.92
N ASP A 63 -14.68 -9.71 6.80
CA ASP A 63 -13.66 -10.66 6.36
C ASP A 63 -12.51 -9.91 5.68
N VAL A 64 -11.36 -10.55 5.57
CA VAL A 64 -10.24 -10.00 4.80
C VAL A 64 -10.69 -9.72 3.38
N HIS A 65 -10.18 -8.61 2.85
CA HIS A 65 -10.50 -8.22 1.49
C HIS A 65 -10.00 -9.27 0.50
N MET A 66 -10.76 -9.54 -0.56
CA MET A 66 -10.41 -10.50 -1.62
C MET A 66 -8.98 -10.35 -2.15
N ASP A 67 -8.52 -9.13 -2.49
CA ASP A 67 -7.11 -8.90 -2.92
C ASP A 67 -6.05 -9.37 -1.88
N VAL A 68 -6.37 -9.31 -0.58
CA VAL A 68 -5.46 -9.77 0.49
C VAL A 68 -5.41 -11.28 0.52
N ALA A 69 -6.59 -11.91 0.42
CA ALA A 69 -6.71 -13.36 0.35
C ALA A 69 -6.08 -13.92 -0.94
N GLU A 70 -6.17 -13.19 -2.05
CA GLU A 70 -5.50 -13.51 -3.31
C GLU A 70 -3.97 -13.43 -3.19
N ALA A 71 -3.44 -12.35 -2.60
CA ALA A 71 -2.00 -12.25 -2.35
C ALA A 71 -1.49 -13.39 -1.45
N TYR A 72 -2.29 -13.82 -0.47
CA TYR A 72 -2.02 -15.02 0.31
C TYR A 72 -2.00 -16.29 -0.57
N GLY A 73 -3.01 -16.47 -1.43
CA GLY A 73 -3.09 -17.58 -2.37
C GLY A 73 -1.88 -17.67 -3.28
N TRP A 74 -1.46 -16.55 -3.88
CA TRP A 74 -0.21 -16.47 -4.66
C TRP A 74 1.01 -16.84 -3.83
N GLY A 75 1.03 -16.48 -2.54
CA GLY A 75 2.12 -16.79 -1.62
C GLY A 75 2.27 -18.28 -1.27
N GLN A 76 1.32 -19.13 -1.65
CA GLN A 76 1.42 -20.58 -1.45
C GLN A 76 2.52 -21.20 -2.33
N GLU A 77 2.73 -20.67 -3.54
CA GLU A 77 3.76 -21.11 -4.47
C GLU A 77 4.53 -19.94 -5.07
N PHE A 78 5.86 -19.99 -5.11
CA PHE A 78 6.71 -18.89 -5.60
C PHE A 78 6.88 -18.94 -7.13
N LEU A 79 5.79 -18.68 -7.85
CA LEU A 79 5.78 -18.61 -9.31
C LEU A 79 6.40 -17.30 -9.82
N TRP A 80 6.78 -17.27 -11.10
CA TRP A 80 7.32 -16.07 -11.75
C TRP A 80 6.25 -15.12 -12.28
N GLY A 81 4.97 -15.41 -12.04
CA GLY A 81 3.82 -14.54 -12.28
C GLY A 81 2.53 -15.27 -11.91
N TYR A 82 1.45 -14.51 -11.67
CA TYR A 82 0.16 -15.05 -11.26
C TYR A 82 -0.96 -14.41 -12.08
N GLY A 83 -1.46 -15.12 -13.09
CA GLY A 83 -2.47 -14.58 -14.00
C GLY A 83 -2.01 -13.25 -14.59
N LYS A 84 -2.79 -12.18 -14.37
CA LYS A 84 -2.47 -10.81 -14.83
C LYS A 84 -1.40 -10.08 -13.99
N HIS A 85 -0.90 -10.66 -12.91
CA HIS A 85 -0.06 -9.97 -11.93
C HIS A 85 1.41 -10.45 -11.92
N PRO A 86 2.37 -9.51 -11.79
CA PRO A 86 3.77 -9.84 -11.49
C PRO A 86 3.95 -10.50 -10.11
N PRO A 87 5.07 -11.21 -9.87
CA PRO A 87 5.17 -12.17 -8.77
C PRO A 87 5.44 -11.58 -7.37
N LEU A 88 6.00 -10.38 -7.26
CA LEU A 88 6.63 -9.95 -6.00
C LEU A 88 5.65 -9.83 -4.83
N SER A 89 4.40 -9.44 -5.10
CA SER A 89 3.38 -9.32 -4.06
C SER A 89 3.05 -10.68 -3.42
N GLY A 90 2.88 -11.71 -4.25
CA GLY A 90 2.70 -13.10 -3.79
C GLY A 90 3.91 -13.59 -3.01
N TRP A 91 5.13 -13.33 -3.49
CA TRP A 91 6.34 -13.75 -2.78
C TRP A 91 6.49 -13.13 -1.39
N VAL A 92 6.24 -11.83 -1.26
CA VAL A 92 6.32 -11.15 0.04
C VAL A 92 5.22 -11.64 0.97
N ALA A 93 3.99 -11.86 0.48
CA ALA A 93 2.93 -12.48 1.26
C ALA A 93 3.31 -13.91 1.71
N GLY A 94 3.82 -14.74 0.80
CA GLY A 94 4.25 -16.11 1.09
C GLY A 94 5.36 -16.17 2.13
N LEU A 95 6.36 -15.28 2.07
CA LEU A 95 7.39 -15.20 3.10
C LEU A 95 6.83 -14.76 4.45
N TRP A 96 5.87 -13.83 4.46
CA TRP A 96 5.21 -13.37 5.67
C TRP A 96 4.40 -14.49 6.35
N PHE A 97 3.56 -15.20 5.60
CA PHE A 97 2.69 -16.25 6.12
C PHE A 97 3.40 -17.59 6.40
N LYS A 98 4.70 -17.70 6.07
CA LYS A 98 5.57 -18.76 6.63
C LYS A 98 5.91 -18.52 8.10
N VAL A 99 5.88 -17.26 8.56
CA VAL A 99 6.22 -16.87 9.94
C VAL A 99 4.97 -16.60 10.76
N PHE A 100 3.95 -16.01 10.15
CA PHE A 100 2.69 -15.64 10.79
C PHE A 100 1.53 -16.52 10.31
N PRO A 101 0.51 -16.79 11.14
CA PRO A 101 -0.64 -17.59 10.73
C PRO A 101 -1.48 -16.86 9.68
N ALA A 102 -2.25 -17.63 8.89
CA ALA A 102 -3.31 -17.12 8.03
C ALA A 102 -4.48 -16.60 8.89
N ALA A 103 -4.32 -15.40 9.42
CA ALA A 103 -5.28 -14.74 10.30
C ALA A 103 -5.39 -13.24 9.97
N ASP A 104 -6.56 -12.66 10.20
CA ASP A 104 -6.88 -11.26 9.85
C ASP A 104 -5.83 -10.27 10.37
N TRP A 105 -5.44 -10.40 11.65
CA TRP A 105 -4.45 -9.51 12.27
C TRP A 105 -3.09 -9.58 11.57
N ALA A 106 -2.69 -10.75 11.07
CA ALA A 106 -1.42 -10.95 10.38
C ALA A 106 -1.44 -10.27 9.00
N THR A 107 -2.60 -10.20 8.35
CA THR A 107 -2.75 -9.45 7.09
C THR A 107 -2.61 -7.94 7.31
N TYR A 108 -3.22 -7.39 8.36
CA TYR A 108 -3.10 -5.96 8.70
C TYR A 108 -1.69 -5.63 9.18
N ALA A 109 -1.03 -6.55 9.88
CA ALA A 109 0.38 -6.40 10.25
C ALA A 109 1.29 -6.38 9.01
N LEU A 110 1.08 -7.25 8.02
CA LEU A 110 1.80 -7.22 6.74
C LEU A 110 1.61 -5.90 6.00
N ALA A 111 0.36 -5.45 5.89
CA ALA A 111 0.01 -4.19 5.23
C ALA A 111 0.72 -2.99 5.90
N MET A 112 0.64 -2.91 7.24
CA MET A 112 1.25 -1.83 8.01
C MET A 112 2.78 -1.91 8.06
N ALA A 113 3.37 -3.11 8.05
CA ALA A 113 4.81 -3.29 7.92
C ALA A 113 5.30 -2.79 6.54
N THR A 114 4.58 -3.12 5.47
CA THR A 114 4.88 -2.64 4.10
C THR A 114 4.85 -1.11 4.04
N VAL A 115 3.80 -0.50 4.58
CA VAL A 115 3.66 0.95 4.71
C VAL A 115 4.81 1.55 5.55
N GLY A 116 5.15 0.95 6.69
CA GLY A 116 6.25 1.41 7.55
C GLY A 116 7.61 1.39 6.86
N VAL A 117 7.91 0.34 6.07
CA VAL A 117 9.10 0.30 5.21
C VAL A 117 9.05 1.41 4.17
N GLY A 118 7.89 1.62 3.53
CA GLY A 118 7.67 2.71 2.58
C GLY A 118 7.95 4.08 3.18
N MET A 119 7.52 4.33 4.43
CA MET A 119 7.81 5.58 5.17
C MET A 119 9.31 5.82 5.33
N VAL A 120 10.08 4.78 5.71
CA VAL A 120 11.54 4.89 5.89
C VAL A 120 12.22 5.19 4.56
N ILE A 121 11.79 4.55 3.47
CA ILE A 121 12.35 4.81 2.13
C ILE A 121 11.98 6.23 1.65
N CYS A 122 10.75 6.68 1.85
CA CYS A 122 10.34 8.06 1.58
C CYS A 122 11.19 9.08 2.36
N TRP A 123 11.56 8.78 3.60
CA TRP A 123 12.49 9.61 4.37
C TRP A 123 13.90 9.62 3.79
N LEU A 124 14.46 8.46 3.43
CA LEU A 124 15.78 8.34 2.78
C LEU A 124 15.82 9.10 1.44
N LEU A 125 14.76 8.98 0.64
CA LEU A 125 14.52 9.75 -0.57
C LEU A 125 14.49 11.26 -0.28
N SER A 126 13.76 11.67 0.76
CA SER A 126 13.66 13.08 1.15
C SER A 126 15.02 13.67 1.51
N LEU A 127 15.90 12.91 2.19
CA LEU A 127 17.26 13.37 2.52
C LEU A 127 18.14 13.66 1.29
N ARG A 128 17.77 13.18 0.09
CA ARG A 128 18.46 13.54 -1.17
C ARG A 128 18.08 14.92 -1.69
N VAL A 129 16.94 15.45 -1.24
CA VAL A 129 16.29 16.62 -1.81
C VAL A 129 16.26 17.77 -0.80
N VAL A 130 16.06 17.46 0.48
CA VAL A 130 15.89 18.43 1.55
C VAL A 130 16.72 18.08 2.79
N ASP A 131 16.93 19.06 3.66
CA ASP A 131 17.61 18.85 4.95
C ASP A 131 16.84 17.91 5.89
N ALA A 132 17.52 17.40 6.92
CA ALA A 132 16.95 16.43 7.86
C ALA A 132 15.66 16.93 8.54
N ARG A 133 15.55 18.25 8.76
CA ARG A 133 14.35 18.87 9.36
C ARG A 133 13.15 18.73 8.43
N ARG A 134 13.30 19.12 7.17
CA ARG A 134 12.27 18.98 6.15
C ARG A 134 11.96 17.51 5.87
N ALA A 135 12.96 16.64 5.80
CA ALA A 135 12.75 15.21 5.60
C ALA A 135 11.93 14.57 6.74
N PHE A 136 12.16 14.98 8.00
CA PHE A 136 11.31 14.54 9.12
C PHE A 136 9.87 15.02 8.97
N LEU A 137 9.65 16.27 8.56
CA LEU A 137 8.31 16.78 8.27
C LEU A 137 7.62 15.95 7.18
N VAL A 138 8.33 15.62 6.10
CA VAL A 138 7.81 14.78 5.00
C VAL A 138 7.37 13.41 5.50
N VAL A 139 8.18 12.70 6.29
CA VAL A 139 7.80 11.35 6.75
C VAL A 139 6.57 11.37 7.67
N VAL A 140 6.40 12.40 8.50
CA VAL A 140 5.17 12.52 9.32
C VAL A 140 3.96 12.92 8.46
N MET A 141 4.14 13.74 7.42
CA MET A 141 3.08 14.01 6.44
C MET A 141 2.66 12.73 5.71
N VAL A 142 3.62 11.88 5.33
CA VAL A 142 3.34 10.56 4.76
C VAL A 142 2.60 9.68 5.78
N ALA A 143 2.99 9.65 7.05
CA ALA A 143 2.27 8.92 8.09
C ALA A 143 0.81 9.39 8.29
N LEU A 144 0.55 10.68 8.05
CA LEU A 144 -0.79 11.29 8.11
C LEU A 144 -1.58 11.11 6.82
N TYR A 145 -0.94 10.70 5.72
CA TYR A 145 -1.60 10.49 4.45
C TYR A 145 -2.49 9.24 4.54
N PRO A 146 -3.80 9.34 4.27
CA PRO A 146 -4.77 8.23 4.35
C PRO A 146 -4.34 6.87 3.79
N ILE A 147 -3.53 6.91 2.73
CA ILE A 147 -3.02 5.74 2.02
C ILE A 147 -2.03 4.94 2.88
N PHE A 148 -1.25 5.63 3.70
CA PHE A 148 -0.31 5.03 4.63
C PHE A 148 -0.98 4.67 5.96
N ASN A 149 -2.31 4.72 6.06
CA ASN A 149 -3.01 4.32 7.28
C ASN A 149 -4.33 3.59 6.98
N PHE A 150 -5.49 4.25 7.09
CA PHE A 150 -6.79 3.58 7.01
C PHE A 150 -7.13 3.02 5.63
N LYS A 151 -6.67 3.63 4.52
CA LYS A 151 -6.85 3.04 3.18
C LYS A 151 -5.82 1.96 2.88
N GLY A 152 -4.67 2.00 3.55
CA GLY A 152 -3.55 1.07 3.34
C GLY A 152 -3.73 -0.30 3.98
N PHE A 153 -4.95 -0.71 4.35
CA PHE A 153 -5.20 -1.97 5.08
C PHE A 153 -5.18 -3.22 4.20
N LYS A 154 -5.34 -3.05 2.88
CA LYS A 154 -5.40 -4.14 1.91
C LYS A 154 -4.00 -4.35 1.34
N TYR A 155 -3.28 -5.33 1.86
CA TYR A 155 -2.05 -5.76 1.22
C TYR A 155 -2.36 -6.31 -0.17
N ASN A 156 -1.86 -5.63 -1.20
CA ASN A 156 -1.99 -5.99 -2.60
C ASN A 156 -0.81 -5.34 -3.38
N PRO A 157 -0.69 -5.55 -4.70
CA PRO A 157 0.38 -4.95 -5.49
C PRO A 157 0.45 -3.41 -5.42
N ASP A 158 -0.69 -2.71 -5.27
CA ASP A 158 -0.72 -1.25 -5.14
C ASP A 158 -0.08 -0.77 -3.83
N LEU A 159 -0.36 -1.48 -2.73
CA LEU A 159 0.26 -1.18 -1.45
C LEU A 159 1.76 -1.46 -1.46
N LEU A 160 2.19 -2.57 -2.07
CA LEU A 160 3.61 -2.90 -2.20
C LEU A 160 4.38 -1.87 -3.06
N GLN A 161 3.70 -1.21 -4.00
CA GLN A 161 4.30 -0.09 -4.74
C GLN A 161 4.62 1.14 -3.87
N LEU A 162 4.06 1.26 -2.65
CA LEU A 162 4.50 2.26 -1.67
C LEU A 162 5.90 1.98 -1.11
N VAL A 163 6.50 0.83 -1.42
CA VAL A 163 7.90 0.51 -1.15
C VAL A 163 8.72 0.63 -2.42
N THR A 164 8.28 -0.02 -3.50
CA THR A 164 9.10 -0.17 -4.71
C THR A 164 9.20 1.11 -5.54
N LEU A 165 8.16 1.96 -5.58
CA LEU A 165 8.23 3.23 -6.29
C LEU A 165 9.10 4.28 -5.57
N PRO A 166 8.98 4.50 -4.24
CA PRO A 166 9.94 5.37 -3.54
C PRO A 166 11.37 4.87 -3.66
N LEU A 167 11.59 3.56 -3.65
CA LEU A 167 12.92 2.97 -3.86
C LEU A 167 13.45 3.25 -5.27
N LEU A 168 12.60 3.12 -6.29
CA LEU A 168 12.93 3.45 -7.68
C LEU A 168 13.34 4.91 -7.83
N VAL A 169 12.56 5.84 -7.27
CA VAL A 169 12.89 7.26 -7.34
C VAL A 169 14.16 7.56 -6.52
N LEU A 170 14.33 6.96 -5.35
CA LEU A 170 15.55 7.11 -4.55
C LEU A 170 16.80 6.66 -5.33
N ALA A 171 16.71 5.51 -6.00
CA ALA A 171 17.79 4.97 -6.81
C ALA A 171 18.06 5.84 -8.04
N TYR A 172 17.00 6.38 -8.68
CA TYR A 172 17.12 7.36 -9.75
C TYR A 172 17.84 8.63 -9.29
N LEU A 173 17.42 9.27 -8.19
CA LEU A 173 18.07 10.49 -7.70
C LEU A 173 19.55 10.23 -7.34
N ASN A 174 19.86 9.05 -6.81
CA ASN A 174 21.24 8.60 -6.58
C ASN A 174 22.03 8.45 -7.89
N ALA A 175 21.44 7.82 -8.90
CA ALA A 175 22.06 7.65 -10.22
C ALA A 175 22.26 8.99 -10.95
N PHE A 176 21.29 9.89 -10.84
CA PHE A 176 21.33 11.21 -11.44
C PHE A 176 22.44 12.08 -10.85
N GLU A 177 22.68 11.97 -9.54
CA GLU A 177 23.75 12.69 -8.85
C GLU A 177 25.13 12.08 -9.13
N LYS A 178 25.28 10.78 -8.85
CA LYS A 178 26.59 10.09 -8.89
C LYS A 178 27.06 9.81 -10.30
N ARG A 179 26.14 9.50 -11.22
CA ARG A 179 26.43 9.24 -12.64
C ARG A 179 27.45 8.11 -12.85
N THR A 180 27.53 7.15 -11.92
CA THR A 180 28.43 6.00 -12.01
C THR A 180 27.70 4.71 -12.39
N TRP A 181 28.42 3.73 -12.90
CA TRP A 181 27.83 2.42 -13.22
C TRP A 181 27.23 1.72 -11.99
N GLN A 182 27.84 1.84 -10.80
CA GLN A 182 27.29 1.25 -9.57
C GLN A 182 25.93 1.86 -9.23
N SER A 183 25.79 3.18 -9.42
CA SER A 183 24.50 3.84 -9.21
C SER A 183 23.46 3.40 -10.24
N GLY A 184 23.89 3.09 -11.47
CA GLY A 184 23.07 2.44 -12.50
C GLY A 184 22.56 1.07 -12.09
N ILE A 185 23.41 0.21 -11.50
CA ILE A 185 23.00 -1.12 -11.00
C ILE A 185 21.85 -1.00 -10.00
N TRP A 186 22.00 -0.15 -8.98
CA TRP A 186 20.94 0.05 -7.98
C TRP A 186 19.64 0.59 -8.59
N PHE A 187 19.75 1.47 -9.59
CA PHE A 187 18.59 1.99 -10.30
C PHE A 187 17.89 0.92 -11.13
N GLY A 188 18.64 0.08 -11.85
CA GLY A 188 18.09 -1.04 -12.61
C GLY A 188 17.46 -2.12 -11.74
N LEU A 189 18.08 -2.46 -10.60
CA LEU A 189 17.51 -3.38 -9.60
C LEU A 189 16.19 -2.85 -9.03
N ALA A 190 16.13 -1.58 -8.67
CA ALA A 190 14.90 -0.97 -8.20
C ALA A 190 13.81 -0.93 -9.30
N GLY A 191 14.21 -0.71 -10.56
CA GLY A 191 13.32 -0.78 -11.72
C GLY A 191 12.72 -2.17 -11.93
N ALA A 192 13.56 -3.21 -11.88
CA ALA A 192 13.12 -4.60 -11.99
C ALA A 192 12.17 -4.97 -10.84
N LEU A 193 12.53 -4.63 -9.59
CA LEU A 193 11.69 -4.91 -8.42
C LEU A 193 10.29 -4.25 -8.55
N ALA A 194 10.25 -3.01 -9.03
CA ALA A 194 9.01 -2.29 -9.21
C ALA A 194 8.16 -2.85 -10.38
N LEU A 195 8.78 -3.32 -11.47
CA LEU A 195 8.10 -4.05 -12.56
C LEU A 195 7.57 -5.40 -12.09
N MET A 196 8.34 -6.13 -11.29
CA MET A 196 7.92 -7.38 -10.66
C MET A 196 6.84 -7.18 -9.58
N THR A 197 6.49 -5.94 -9.23
CA THR A 197 5.36 -5.63 -8.34
C THR A 197 4.06 -5.49 -9.13
N LYS A 198 4.04 -4.55 -10.08
CA LYS A 198 2.85 -4.21 -10.88
C LYS A 198 3.27 -3.39 -12.10
N TYR A 199 2.80 -3.77 -13.29
CA TYR A 199 3.14 -3.08 -14.55
C TYR A 199 2.73 -1.60 -14.59
N TRP A 200 1.83 -1.18 -13.70
CA TRP A 200 1.48 0.23 -13.50
C TRP A 200 2.71 1.13 -13.24
N VAL A 201 3.83 0.55 -12.76
CA VAL A 201 5.12 1.26 -12.63
C VAL A 201 5.61 1.91 -13.93
N LEU A 202 5.19 1.45 -15.10
CA LEU A 202 5.59 2.05 -16.38
C LEU A 202 5.25 3.55 -16.43
N THR A 203 4.20 3.98 -15.73
CA THR A 203 3.87 5.40 -15.55
C THR A 203 4.99 6.16 -14.81
N MET A 204 5.53 5.60 -13.73
CA MET A 204 6.64 6.16 -12.96
C MET A 204 7.96 6.11 -13.72
N ILE A 205 8.25 5.00 -14.42
CA ILE A 205 9.46 4.87 -15.26
C ILE A 205 9.42 5.92 -16.39
N GLY A 206 8.28 6.08 -17.05
CA GLY A 206 8.08 7.12 -18.06
C GLY A 206 8.27 8.53 -17.49
N ALA A 207 7.73 8.82 -16.31
CA ALA A 207 7.91 10.09 -15.63
C ALA A 207 9.37 10.37 -15.25
N ILE A 208 10.10 9.37 -14.78
CA ILE A 208 11.54 9.47 -14.50
C ILE A 208 12.35 9.70 -15.78
N GLY A 209 12.03 8.98 -16.86
CA GLY A 209 12.66 9.16 -18.17
C GLY A 209 12.45 10.58 -18.69
N LEU A 210 11.22 11.07 -18.66
CA LEU A 210 10.90 12.44 -19.06
C LEU A 210 11.56 13.47 -18.14
N ALA A 211 11.60 13.26 -16.82
CA ALA A 211 12.34 14.13 -15.92
C ALA A 211 13.82 14.20 -16.28
N ALA A 212 14.46 13.06 -16.56
CA ALA A 212 15.85 13.01 -17.00
C ALA A 212 16.09 13.73 -18.34
N LEU A 213 15.10 13.72 -19.25
CA LEU A 213 15.17 14.41 -20.55
C LEU A 213 14.89 15.91 -20.45
N ILE A 214 14.03 16.35 -19.53
CA ILE A 214 13.65 17.76 -19.35
C ILE A 214 14.68 18.51 -18.49
N HIS A 215 15.30 17.82 -17.54
CA HIS A 215 16.20 18.45 -16.57
C HIS A 215 17.38 19.20 -17.24
N PRO A 216 17.81 20.37 -16.72
CA PRO A 216 18.94 21.14 -17.29
C PRO A 216 20.24 20.32 -17.40
N ASP A 217 20.55 19.51 -16.39
CA ASP A 217 21.70 18.59 -16.38
C ASP A 217 21.53 17.30 -17.20
N ARG A 218 20.51 17.19 -18.08
CA ARG A 218 20.21 15.98 -18.86
C ARG A 218 21.42 15.36 -19.56
N LEU A 219 22.22 16.19 -20.24
CA LEU A 219 23.36 15.70 -21.04
C LEU A 219 24.42 15.05 -20.15
N ARG A 220 24.64 15.59 -18.95
CA ARG A 220 25.60 15.00 -17.99
C ARG A 220 25.14 13.62 -17.53
N PHE A 221 23.83 13.42 -17.36
CA PHE A 221 23.28 12.12 -16.98
C PHE A 221 23.25 11.13 -18.16
N LEU A 222 22.74 11.55 -19.32
CA LEU A 222 22.60 10.68 -20.50
C LEU A 222 23.93 10.23 -21.11
N LEU A 223 24.97 11.06 -21.03
CA LEU A 223 26.32 10.71 -21.47
C LEU A 223 27.09 9.86 -20.44
N SER A 224 26.55 9.70 -19.22
CA SER A 224 27.17 8.87 -18.18
C SER A 224 26.78 7.39 -18.33
N PRO A 225 27.53 6.45 -17.72
CA PRO A 225 27.16 5.03 -17.75
C PRO A 225 25.89 4.71 -16.93
N ALA A 226 25.47 5.57 -16.01
CA ALA A 226 24.39 5.26 -15.05
C ALA A 226 23.05 4.85 -15.68
N PRO A 227 22.42 5.61 -16.61
CA PRO A 227 21.14 5.22 -17.20
C PRO A 227 21.23 3.94 -18.03
N TRP A 228 22.32 3.74 -18.78
CA TRP A 228 22.50 2.57 -19.64
C TRP A 228 22.72 1.29 -18.85
N VAL A 229 23.54 1.35 -17.80
CA VAL A 229 23.74 0.22 -16.88
C VAL A 229 22.44 -0.09 -16.12
N ALA A 230 21.62 0.91 -15.80
CA ALA A 230 20.31 0.68 -15.19
C ALA A 230 19.37 -0.09 -16.12
N ILE A 231 19.28 0.30 -17.40
CA ILE A 231 18.48 -0.41 -18.40
C ILE A 231 18.98 -1.86 -18.54
N ALA A 232 20.29 -2.05 -18.73
CA ALA A 232 20.88 -3.38 -18.86
C ALA A 232 20.62 -4.26 -17.62
N THR A 233 20.83 -3.72 -16.42
CA THR A 233 20.59 -4.43 -15.16
C THR A 233 19.13 -4.81 -15.02
N MET A 234 18.21 -3.88 -15.32
CA MET A 234 16.77 -4.13 -15.25
C MET A 234 16.38 -5.25 -16.21
N VAL A 235 16.82 -5.21 -17.48
CA VAL A 235 16.53 -6.25 -18.47
C VAL A 235 17.04 -7.61 -18.00
N VAL A 236 18.30 -7.68 -17.54
CA VAL A 236 18.93 -8.93 -17.09
C VAL A 236 18.15 -9.56 -15.92
N VAL A 237 17.79 -8.76 -14.92
CA VAL A 237 17.05 -9.25 -13.75
C VAL A 237 15.62 -9.65 -14.09
N MET A 238 15.02 -9.01 -15.10
CA MET A 238 13.69 -9.34 -15.59
C MET A 238 13.65 -10.61 -16.47
N ILE A 239 14.79 -11.18 -16.88
CA ILE A 239 14.83 -12.36 -17.79
C ILE A 239 13.92 -13.50 -17.31
N PRO A 240 13.97 -13.98 -16.05
CA PRO A 240 13.12 -15.09 -15.63
C PRO A 240 11.63 -14.77 -15.75
N HIS A 241 11.23 -13.54 -15.43
CA HIS A 241 9.85 -13.09 -15.58
C HIS A 241 9.44 -12.94 -17.05
N ILE A 242 10.36 -12.48 -17.92
CA ILE A 242 10.12 -12.39 -19.37
C ILE A 242 9.97 -13.78 -19.98
N VAL A 243 10.75 -14.77 -19.55
CA VAL A 243 10.60 -16.17 -19.97
C VAL A 243 9.25 -16.72 -19.54
N TRP A 244 8.81 -16.44 -18.31
CA TRP A 244 7.47 -16.79 -17.84
C TRP A 244 6.38 -16.12 -18.69
N LEU A 245 6.52 -14.82 -18.97
CA LEU A 245 5.60 -14.08 -19.83
C LEU A 245 5.51 -14.70 -21.23
N ALA A 246 6.63 -15.12 -21.82
CA ALA A 246 6.64 -15.81 -23.10
C ALA A 246 5.90 -17.16 -23.02
N GLY A 247 6.06 -17.90 -21.92
CA GLY A 247 5.34 -19.14 -21.65
C GLY A 247 3.82 -18.97 -21.53
N VAL A 248 3.35 -17.79 -21.13
CA VAL A 248 1.92 -17.42 -21.10
C VAL A 248 1.52 -16.48 -22.26
N HIS A 249 2.31 -16.46 -23.35
CA HIS A 249 2.04 -15.67 -24.57
C HIS A 249 1.79 -14.17 -24.34
N PHE A 250 2.46 -13.56 -23.35
CA PHE A 250 2.38 -12.13 -22.99
C PHE A 250 0.98 -11.61 -22.65
N VAL A 251 0.06 -12.52 -22.37
CA VAL A 251 -1.33 -12.23 -22.05
C VAL A 251 -1.51 -11.16 -20.96
N PRO A 252 -0.73 -11.15 -19.85
CA PRO A 252 -0.89 -10.13 -18.82
C PRO A 252 -0.75 -8.69 -19.35
N LEU A 253 -0.07 -8.50 -20.49
CA LEU A 253 0.12 -7.21 -21.14
C LEU A 253 -0.99 -6.87 -22.14
N THR A 254 -1.59 -7.86 -22.79
CA THR A 254 -2.68 -7.62 -23.77
C THR A 254 -4.03 -7.38 -23.10
N TYR A 255 -4.25 -7.95 -21.91
CA TYR A 255 -5.48 -7.78 -21.11
C TYR A 255 -5.87 -6.31 -20.85
N ALA A 256 -4.89 -5.43 -20.63
CA ALA A 256 -5.14 -4.03 -20.27
C ALA A 256 -5.77 -3.21 -21.42
N GLY A 257 -5.58 -3.62 -22.68
CA GLY A 257 -6.11 -2.91 -23.85
C GLY A 257 -7.62 -3.08 -24.05
N ASP A 258 -8.13 -4.30 -23.82
CA ASP A 258 -9.49 -4.67 -24.23
C ASP A 258 -10.54 -4.57 -23.12
N THR A 259 -10.13 -4.58 -21.84
CA THR A 259 -11.06 -4.62 -20.70
C THR A 259 -11.39 -3.23 -20.12
N TYR A 260 -10.52 -2.24 -20.35
CA TYR A 260 -10.66 -0.91 -19.76
C TYR A 260 -11.13 0.15 -20.75
N SER A 261 -11.35 -0.17 -22.02
CA SER A 261 -11.96 0.78 -22.97
C SER A 261 -13.42 1.02 -22.61
N LEU A 262 -13.81 2.28 -22.53
CA LEU A 262 -15.20 2.70 -22.35
C LEU A 262 -15.71 3.38 -23.62
N ASP A 263 -16.92 3.02 -24.03
CA ASP A 263 -17.59 3.64 -25.17
C ASP A 263 -18.23 4.99 -24.80
N ASP A 264 -18.57 5.21 -23.52
CA ASP A 264 -19.21 6.43 -23.05
C ASP A 264 -18.20 7.48 -22.53
N SER A 265 -17.94 8.49 -23.37
CA SER A 265 -17.08 9.63 -23.03
C SER A 265 -17.51 10.37 -21.76
N ARG A 266 -18.82 10.46 -21.46
CA ARG A 266 -19.29 11.15 -20.25
C ARG A 266 -18.89 10.38 -18.99
N GLN A 267 -18.98 9.05 -19.04
CA GLN A 267 -18.53 8.19 -17.96
C GLN A 267 -17.02 8.31 -17.72
N VAL A 268 -16.22 8.36 -18.80
CA VAL A 268 -14.76 8.59 -18.70
C VAL A 268 -14.47 9.91 -17.98
N HIS A 269 -15.10 11.01 -18.38
CA HIS A 269 -14.92 12.31 -17.71
C HIS A 269 -15.28 12.28 -16.23
N GLN A 270 -16.37 11.61 -15.85
CA GLN A 270 -16.78 11.46 -14.45
C GLN A 270 -15.78 10.65 -13.64
N LEU A 271 -15.27 9.54 -14.19
CA LEU A 271 -14.27 8.69 -13.53
C LEU A 271 -12.94 9.42 -13.35
N VAL A 272 -12.49 10.17 -14.36
CA VAL A 272 -11.26 10.97 -14.28
C VAL A 272 -11.41 12.11 -13.27
N ALA A 273 -12.54 12.83 -13.27
CA ALA A 273 -12.81 13.86 -12.28
C ALA A 273 -12.90 13.28 -10.85
N GLY A 274 -13.57 12.13 -10.70
CA GLY A 274 -13.65 11.39 -9.44
C GLY A 274 -12.28 10.94 -8.94
N TYR A 275 -11.44 10.41 -9.82
CA TYR A 275 -10.04 10.06 -9.54
C TYR A 275 -9.24 11.27 -9.03
N ALA A 276 -9.31 12.39 -9.76
CA ALA A 276 -8.56 13.59 -9.41
C ALA A 276 -9.04 14.17 -8.06
N LEU A 277 -10.35 14.34 -7.89
CA LEU A 277 -10.95 14.86 -6.67
C LEU A 277 -10.65 13.97 -5.46
N HIS A 278 -10.74 12.64 -5.64
CA HIS A 278 -10.42 11.68 -4.58
C HIS A 278 -8.98 11.84 -4.09
N ASN A 279 -8.01 11.81 -5.01
CA ASN A 279 -6.59 11.90 -4.64
C ASN A 279 -6.24 13.28 -4.07
N LEU A 280 -6.81 14.36 -4.61
CA LEU A 280 -6.66 15.71 -4.05
C LEU A 280 -7.22 15.81 -2.63
N ALA A 281 -8.39 15.22 -2.36
CA ALA A 281 -8.98 15.21 -1.03
C ALA A 281 -8.12 14.43 -0.01
N LEU A 282 -7.58 13.27 -0.40
CA LEU A 282 -6.67 12.51 0.46
C LEU A 282 -5.39 13.29 0.78
N LEU A 283 -4.85 14.04 -0.19
CA LEU A 283 -3.63 14.85 -0.02
C LEU A 283 -3.88 16.15 0.75
N ALA A 284 -5.09 16.72 0.69
CA ALA A 284 -5.43 17.93 1.41
C ALA A 284 -5.27 17.75 2.93
N LEU A 285 -5.56 16.55 3.46
CA LEU A 285 -5.44 16.25 4.88
C LEU A 285 -4.00 16.40 5.43
N PRO A 286 -2.98 15.66 4.96
CA PRO A 286 -1.62 15.82 5.47
C PRO A 286 -1.05 17.22 5.22
N VAL A 287 -1.45 17.89 4.13
CA VAL A 287 -1.06 19.28 3.85
C VAL A 287 -1.66 20.26 4.87
N ALA A 288 -2.96 20.14 5.15
CA ALA A 288 -3.65 20.98 6.13
C ALA A 288 -3.10 20.76 7.55
N LEU A 289 -2.82 19.51 7.92
CA LEU A 289 -2.23 19.18 9.22
C LEU A 289 -0.79 19.68 9.37
N ALA A 290 0.00 19.64 8.28
CA ALA A 290 1.33 20.25 8.28
C ALA A 290 1.26 21.78 8.40
N ALA A 291 0.33 22.42 7.68
CA ALA A 291 0.09 23.86 7.79
C ALA A 291 -0.35 24.24 9.23
N LEU A 292 -1.22 23.44 9.85
CA LEU A 292 -1.62 23.59 11.24
C LEU A 292 -0.43 23.45 12.20
N ALA A 293 0.41 22.42 12.02
CA ALA A 293 1.61 22.23 12.82
C ALA A 293 2.58 23.42 12.74
N MET A 294 2.72 24.01 11.55
CA MET A 294 3.49 25.22 11.30
C MET A 294 2.82 26.50 11.82
N ALA A 295 1.49 26.51 11.99
CA ALA A 295 0.74 27.60 12.61
C ALA A 295 0.84 27.59 14.15
N LEU A 296 0.90 26.41 14.78
CA LEU A 296 0.93 26.20 16.24
C LEU A 296 2.32 26.44 16.91
N VAL A 297 3.18 27.27 16.33
CA VAL A 297 4.49 27.64 16.91
C VAL A 297 4.30 28.62 18.09
N PRO A 298 5.15 28.64 19.13
CA PRO A 298 4.99 29.50 20.31
C PRO A 298 4.65 30.95 19.97
N HIS A 299 3.75 31.56 20.77
CA HIS A 299 3.09 32.85 20.52
C HIS A 299 2.01 32.81 19.43
N TRP A 300 1.48 31.63 19.07
CA TRP A 300 0.39 31.53 18.08
C TRP A 300 -0.87 32.29 18.50
N PHE A 301 -1.25 32.27 19.80
CA PHE A 301 -2.46 32.94 20.29
C PHE A 301 -2.33 34.47 20.20
N THR A 302 -1.18 35.02 20.57
CA THR A 302 -0.91 36.46 20.43
C THR A 302 -0.81 36.88 18.97
N LEU A 303 -0.23 36.04 18.10
CA LEU A 303 -0.22 36.27 16.64
C LEU A 303 -1.62 36.18 16.03
N LEU A 304 -2.47 35.27 16.48
CA LEU A 304 -3.85 35.13 16.00
C LEU A 304 -4.65 36.39 16.31
N LEU A 305 -4.51 36.92 17.52
CA LEU A 305 -5.21 38.13 17.97
C LEU A 305 -4.65 39.41 17.36
N ARG A 306 -3.34 39.52 17.16
CA ARG A 306 -2.68 40.79 16.78
C ARG A 306 -2.26 40.88 15.32
N ALA A 307 -1.98 39.76 14.65
CA ALA A 307 -1.47 39.74 13.29
C ALA A 307 -1.68 38.36 12.62
N PRO A 308 -2.93 37.95 12.34
CA PRO A 308 -3.23 36.59 11.86
C PRO A 308 -2.50 36.25 10.56
N LEU A 309 -2.31 37.22 9.66
CA LEU A 309 -1.54 37.05 8.42
C LEU A 309 -0.09 36.60 8.67
N ARG A 310 0.53 37.00 9.80
CA ARG A 310 1.91 36.59 10.15
C ARG A 310 2.04 35.12 10.51
N ILE A 311 0.94 34.43 10.86
CA ILE A 311 0.95 32.98 11.12
C ILE A 311 1.32 32.22 9.85
N VAL A 312 0.79 32.66 8.71
CA VAL A 312 1.04 32.07 7.39
C VAL A 312 2.31 32.63 6.79
N THR A 313 2.47 33.97 6.73
CA THR A 313 3.59 34.59 5.99
C THR A 313 4.96 34.31 6.61
N ARG A 314 5.07 34.04 7.92
CA ARG A 314 6.36 33.67 8.57
C ARG A 314 6.95 32.36 8.07
N ALA A 315 6.12 31.48 7.49
CA ALA A 315 6.58 30.23 6.89
C ALA A 315 7.23 30.48 5.53
N TRP A 316 7.12 31.68 4.97
CA TRP A 316 7.60 32.04 3.64
C TRP A 316 8.68 33.10 3.74
N GLY A 317 9.88 32.79 3.24
CA GLY A 317 11.01 33.71 3.21
C GLY A 317 11.58 33.81 1.80
N ARG A 318 11.94 35.03 1.38
CA ARG A 318 12.69 35.25 0.15
C ARG A 318 14.16 34.85 0.33
N GLY A 319 14.82 34.49 -0.77
CA GLY A 319 16.25 34.14 -0.80
C GLY A 319 16.54 32.63 -0.78
N ALA A 320 17.78 32.29 -1.10
CA ALA A 320 18.26 30.91 -1.18
C ALA A 320 18.01 30.15 0.13
N ASN A 321 17.69 28.86 0.03
CA ASN A 321 17.61 27.98 1.17
C ASN A 321 18.63 26.84 1.01
N PRO A 322 19.71 26.80 1.82
CA PRO A 322 20.72 25.75 1.71
C PRO A 322 20.19 24.36 2.08
N GLY A 323 19.03 24.27 2.74
CA GLY A 323 18.37 23.02 3.08
C GLY A 323 17.53 22.42 1.95
N VAL A 324 17.65 22.90 0.71
CA VAL A 324 17.01 22.32 -0.47
C VAL A 324 18.06 22.14 -1.57
N ASN A 325 18.23 20.91 -2.03
CA ASN A 325 18.93 20.63 -3.27
C ASN A 325 17.97 20.88 -4.44
N VAL A 326 18.05 22.08 -5.02
CA VAL A 326 17.12 22.52 -6.07
C VAL A 326 17.17 21.64 -7.32
N SER A 327 18.33 21.10 -7.68
CA SER A 327 18.48 20.17 -8.80
C SER A 327 17.66 18.89 -8.56
N GLN A 328 17.79 18.29 -7.37
CA GLN A 328 16.99 17.11 -7.03
C GLN A 328 15.51 17.43 -6.80
N ALA A 329 15.19 18.62 -6.27
CA ALA A 329 13.81 19.07 -6.12
C ALA A 329 13.12 19.22 -7.48
N LEU A 330 13.85 19.70 -8.50
CA LEU A 330 13.34 19.81 -9.86
C LEU A 330 12.98 18.44 -10.45
N ASN A 331 13.81 17.42 -10.25
CA ASN A 331 13.48 16.04 -10.63
C ASN A 331 12.18 15.58 -9.95
N VAL A 332 12.04 15.78 -8.63
CA VAL A 332 10.83 15.40 -7.88
C VAL A 332 9.59 16.14 -8.39
N TRP A 333 9.69 17.44 -8.68
CA TRP A 333 8.58 18.22 -9.21
C TRP A 333 8.15 17.74 -10.58
N ILE A 334 9.09 17.52 -11.50
CA ILE A 334 8.77 17.04 -12.85
C ILE A 334 8.11 15.65 -12.78
N ILE A 335 8.71 14.71 -12.02
CA ILE A 335 8.15 13.36 -11.83
C ILE A 335 6.73 13.45 -11.27
N GLN A 336 6.52 14.18 -10.17
CA GLN A 336 5.21 14.25 -9.52
C GLN A 336 4.16 14.93 -10.41
N ILE A 337 4.52 15.96 -11.18
CA ILE A 337 3.61 16.62 -12.13
C ILE A 337 3.20 15.64 -13.22
N ILE A 338 4.15 14.94 -13.83
CA ILE A 338 3.87 13.98 -14.90
C ILE A 338 3.00 12.83 -14.38
N VAL A 339 3.30 12.30 -13.20
CA VAL A 339 2.50 11.21 -12.61
C VAL A 339 1.11 11.68 -12.16
N ALA A 340 0.96 12.94 -11.74
CA ALA A 340 -0.34 13.49 -11.34
C ALA A 340 -1.26 13.75 -12.55
N VAL A 341 -0.70 14.16 -13.69
CA VAL A 341 -1.45 14.64 -14.86
C VAL A 341 -1.50 13.58 -15.98
N GLY A 342 -0.42 12.83 -16.18
CA GLY A 342 -0.24 11.86 -17.25
C GLY A 342 -1.33 10.79 -17.31
N PRO A 343 -1.58 10.01 -16.23
CA PRO A 343 -2.63 8.99 -16.24
C PRO A 343 -4.04 9.54 -16.49
N PRO A 344 -4.49 10.65 -15.86
CA PRO A 344 -5.74 11.32 -16.24
C PRO A 344 -5.82 11.72 -17.71
N LEU A 345 -4.76 12.32 -18.27
CA LEU A 345 -4.74 12.70 -19.68
C LEU A 345 -4.78 11.49 -20.60
N GLY A 346 -4.03 10.43 -20.28
CA GLY A 346 -4.05 9.19 -21.04
C GLY A 346 -5.44 8.55 -21.02
N ALA A 347 -6.11 8.54 -19.87
CA ALA A 347 -7.47 8.01 -19.77
C ALA A 347 -8.48 8.81 -20.58
N LEU A 348 -8.36 10.14 -20.63
CA LEU A 348 -9.20 10.98 -21.50
C LEU A 348 -8.89 10.76 -22.99
N ALA A 349 -7.61 10.63 -23.36
CA ALA A 349 -7.19 10.51 -24.74
C ALA A 349 -7.51 9.14 -25.35
N PHE A 350 -7.49 8.08 -24.54
CA PHE A 350 -7.68 6.69 -24.97
C PHE A 350 -8.97 6.06 -24.44
N SER A 351 -9.88 6.86 -23.85
CA SER A 351 -11.15 6.42 -23.26
C SER A 351 -10.98 5.25 -22.27
N ILE A 352 -9.99 5.33 -21.39
CA ILE A 352 -9.66 4.27 -20.43
C ILE A 352 -10.42 4.49 -19.12
N TYR A 353 -11.07 3.44 -18.63
CA TYR A 353 -11.65 3.36 -17.29
C TYR A 353 -10.59 3.68 -16.22
N MET A 354 -10.90 4.63 -15.34
CA MET A 354 -9.99 5.07 -14.28
C MET A 354 -10.58 4.76 -12.90
N LYS A 355 -9.96 3.84 -12.17
CA LYS A 355 -10.30 3.57 -10.77
C LYS A 355 -9.55 4.54 -9.85
N THR A 356 -10.22 5.06 -8.83
CA THR A 356 -9.62 5.94 -7.80
C THR A 356 -8.40 5.32 -7.13
N ASP A 357 -8.42 4.01 -6.92
CA ASP A 357 -7.33 3.26 -6.27
C ASP A 357 -6.05 3.19 -7.11
N TRP A 358 -6.08 3.44 -8.42
CA TRP A 358 -4.86 3.47 -9.25
C TRP A 358 -3.91 4.63 -8.88
N GLY A 359 -4.41 5.61 -8.12
CA GLY A 359 -3.61 6.71 -7.59
C GLY A 359 -2.82 6.34 -6.34
N ILE A 360 -3.08 5.17 -5.74
CA ILE A 360 -2.57 4.82 -4.41
C ILE A 360 -1.05 4.99 -4.32
N SER A 361 -0.33 4.50 -5.31
CA SER A 361 1.13 4.49 -5.33
C SER A 361 1.75 5.70 -6.01
N LEU A 362 0.95 6.64 -6.53
CA LEU A 362 1.42 7.69 -7.44
C LEU A 362 1.69 9.05 -6.78
N PHE A 363 1.15 9.28 -5.58
CA PHE A 363 1.18 10.60 -4.93
C PHE A 363 2.08 10.69 -3.68
N PHE A 364 2.91 9.67 -3.41
CA PHE A 364 3.81 9.69 -2.24
C PHE A 364 4.88 10.80 -2.30
N LEU A 365 5.20 11.34 -3.49
CA LEU A 365 6.14 12.45 -3.63
C LEU A 365 5.52 13.81 -3.32
N VAL A 366 4.18 13.95 -3.25
CA VAL A 366 3.52 15.25 -3.03
C VAL A 366 3.99 15.94 -1.75
N PRO A 367 4.05 15.28 -0.57
CA PRO A 367 4.61 15.90 0.62
C PRO A 367 6.03 16.43 0.43
N LEU A 368 6.89 15.67 -0.26
CA LEU A 368 8.26 16.10 -0.56
C LEU A 368 8.28 17.27 -1.55
N ALA A 369 7.49 17.23 -2.62
CA ALA A 369 7.40 18.28 -3.62
C ALA A 369 7.03 19.64 -2.98
N LEU A 370 6.06 19.63 -2.05
CA LEU A 370 5.64 20.83 -1.32
C LEU A 370 6.70 21.30 -0.31
N VAL A 371 7.29 20.37 0.45
CA VAL A 371 8.31 20.71 1.45
C VAL A 371 9.64 21.11 0.80
N ALA A 372 9.90 20.73 -0.45
CA ALA A 372 11.07 21.13 -1.23
C ALA A 372 10.96 22.54 -1.81
N ILE A 373 9.84 23.26 -1.63
CA ILE A 373 9.73 24.66 -2.08
C ILE A 373 10.80 25.51 -1.38
N PRO A 374 11.71 26.17 -2.13
CA PRO A 374 12.83 26.89 -1.52
C PRO A 374 12.40 28.06 -0.65
N ALA A 375 11.25 28.69 -0.93
CA ALA A 375 10.71 29.78 -0.12
C ALA A 375 10.14 29.33 1.23
N LEU A 376 9.78 28.05 1.38
CA LEU A 376 9.25 27.50 2.62
C LEU A 376 10.34 27.50 3.70
N ARG A 377 9.98 27.86 4.94
CA ARG A 377 10.85 27.91 6.11
C ARG A 377 10.24 27.06 7.21
N VAL A 378 10.75 25.84 7.38
CA VAL A 378 10.26 24.91 8.41
C VAL A 378 10.89 25.26 9.76
N GLN A 379 10.06 25.70 10.70
CA GLN A 379 10.49 25.96 12.08
C GLN A 379 10.70 24.64 12.82
N SER A 380 11.73 24.54 13.66
CA SER A 380 11.99 23.34 14.47
C SER A 380 10.80 22.93 15.36
N ALA A 381 10.03 23.94 15.79
CA ALA A 381 8.78 23.77 16.52
C ALA A 381 7.75 22.89 15.79
N ALA A 382 7.67 23.01 14.46
CA ALA A 382 6.69 22.32 13.64
C ALA A 382 6.89 20.81 13.65
N LEU A 383 8.14 20.33 13.80
CA LEU A 383 8.44 18.89 13.85
C LEU A 383 7.79 18.22 15.06
N PHE A 384 7.90 18.85 16.23
CA PHE A 384 7.24 18.34 17.43
C PHE A 384 5.73 18.44 17.30
N ASN A 385 5.22 19.57 16.81
CA ASN A 385 3.78 19.78 16.65
C ASN A 385 3.14 18.74 15.72
N ILE A 386 3.76 18.46 14.57
CA ILE A 386 3.22 17.49 13.61
C ILE A 386 3.30 16.05 14.14
N ALA A 387 4.38 15.70 14.86
CA ALA A 387 4.50 14.40 15.51
C ALA A 387 3.43 14.21 16.61
N VAL A 388 3.14 15.26 17.39
CA VAL A 388 2.05 15.24 18.39
C VAL A 388 0.69 15.14 17.72
N ILE A 389 0.44 15.90 16.64
CA ILE A 389 -0.81 15.80 15.87
C ILE A 389 -1.01 14.37 15.35
N TRP A 390 0.02 13.79 14.74
CA TRP A 390 -0.01 12.41 14.27
C TRP A 390 -0.31 11.41 15.41
N LEU A 391 0.37 11.54 16.54
CA LEU A 391 0.17 10.64 17.68
C LEU A 391 -1.24 10.79 18.26
N LEU A 392 -1.72 12.02 18.47
CA LEU A 392 -3.06 12.30 18.99
C LEU A 392 -4.15 11.76 18.06
N LEU A 393 -4.03 11.98 16.75
CA LEU A 393 -4.99 11.44 15.79
C LEU A 393 -4.98 9.91 15.76
N SER A 394 -3.80 9.29 15.82
CA SER A 394 -3.68 7.83 15.85
C SER A 394 -4.27 7.24 17.14
N VAL A 395 -3.96 7.80 18.31
CA VAL A 395 -4.51 7.35 19.60
C VAL A 395 -6.02 7.62 19.70
N ALA A 396 -6.50 8.77 19.23
CA ALA A 396 -7.92 9.07 19.19
C ALA A 396 -8.68 8.10 18.28
N THR A 397 -8.09 7.76 17.12
CA THR A 397 -8.66 6.77 16.19
C THR A 397 -8.66 5.37 16.83
N LEU A 398 -7.59 4.97 17.52
CA LEU A 398 -7.54 3.72 18.27
C LEU A 398 -8.65 3.64 19.33
N ALA A 399 -8.81 4.69 20.13
CA ALA A 399 -9.88 4.76 21.13
C ALA A 399 -11.28 4.74 20.51
N ALA A 400 -11.47 5.42 19.37
CA ALA A 400 -12.75 5.47 18.67
C ALA A 400 -13.04 4.22 17.81
N SER A 401 -12.03 3.42 17.46
CA SER A 401 -12.15 2.35 16.46
C SER A 401 -13.26 1.32 16.72
N PRO A 402 -13.51 0.83 17.95
CA PRO A 402 -14.61 -0.11 18.19
C PRO A 402 -15.99 0.54 17.97
N TRP A 403 -16.11 1.82 18.34
CA TRP A 403 -17.34 2.59 18.12
C TRP A 403 -17.58 2.87 16.63
N ILE A 404 -16.53 3.23 15.88
CA ILE A 404 -16.60 3.44 14.43
C ILE A 404 -17.06 2.14 13.75
N ALA A 405 -16.44 1.00 14.07
CA ALA A 405 -16.80 -0.30 13.50
C ALA A 405 -18.27 -0.65 13.75
N ALA A 406 -18.74 -0.50 15.00
CA ALA A 406 -20.13 -0.79 15.37
C ALA A 406 -21.14 0.11 14.63
N ARG A 407 -20.80 1.39 14.42
CA ARG A 407 -21.64 2.34 13.69
C ARG A 407 -21.63 2.08 12.19
N GLU A 408 -20.48 1.78 11.61
CA GLU A 408 -20.33 1.49 10.18
C GLU A 408 -21.08 0.21 9.79
N MET A 409 -21.00 -0.82 10.62
CA MET A 409 -21.77 -2.06 10.46
C MET A 409 -23.28 -1.81 10.56
N ALA A 410 -23.73 -0.99 11.52
CA ALA A 410 -25.16 -0.67 11.66
C ALA A 410 -25.69 0.14 10.46
N ALA A 411 -24.90 1.08 9.94
CA ALA A 411 -25.28 1.90 8.80
C ALA A 411 -25.28 1.12 7.47
N ASN A 412 -24.45 0.08 7.36
CA ASN A 412 -24.25 -0.70 6.13
C ASN A 412 -24.62 -2.18 6.28
N ALA A 413 -25.61 -2.49 7.13
CA ALA A 413 -25.96 -3.86 7.49
C ALA A 413 -26.38 -4.74 6.29
N GLY A 414 -26.83 -4.14 5.18
CA GLY A 414 -27.18 -4.84 3.94
C GLY A 414 -26.01 -5.06 2.97
N ASN A 415 -24.81 -4.56 3.26
CA ASN A 415 -23.67 -4.63 2.34
C ASN A 415 -22.96 -6.00 2.46
N THR A 416 -23.43 -6.98 1.69
CA THR A 416 -22.89 -8.35 1.60
C THR A 416 -21.46 -8.41 1.05
N ALA A 417 -21.06 -7.44 0.23
CA ALA A 417 -19.68 -7.36 -0.26
C ALA A 417 -18.67 -7.09 0.87
N THR A 418 -19.07 -6.30 1.88
CA THR A 418 -18.19 -5.89 2.99
C THR A 418 -18.37 -6.76 4.25
N TYR A 419 -19.61 -7.15 4.57
CA TYR A 419 -19.96 -7.86 5.80
C TYR A 419 -20.43 -9.30 5.57
N GLY A 420 -20.22 -9.82 4.37
CA GLY A 420 -20.52 -11.22 4.03
C GLY A 420 -19.70 -12.20 4.86
N ALA A 421 -20.31 -13.33 5.22
CA ALA A 421 -19.73 -14.35 6.10
C ALA A 421 -18.98 -15.45 5.32
N ARG A 422 -17.95 -15.05 4.57
CA ARG A 422 -17.17 -15.97 3.72
C ARG A 422 -16.23 -16.85 4.55
N SER A 423 -15.73 -16.36 5.68
CA SER A 423 -14.96 -17.17 6.62
C SER A 423 -15.77 -18.33 7.22
N GLU A 424 -17.02 -18.09 7.61
CA GLU A 424 -17.95 -19.13 8.08
C GLU A 424 -18.19 -20.16 6.98
N LEU A 425 -18.45 -19.70 5.74
CA LEU A 425 -18.60 -20.58 4.59
C LEU A 425 -17.36 -21.46 4.39
N ALA A 426 -16.15 -20.90 4.46
CA ALA A 426 -14.90 -21.64 4.26
C ALA A 426 -14.75 -22.77 5.29
N HIS A 427 -15.09 -22.52 6.56
CA HIS A 427 -15.05 -23.54 7.61
C HIS A 427 -16.11 -24.63 7.40
N GLU A 428 -17.35 -24.27 7.09
CA GLU A 428 -18.43 -25.23 6.84
C GLU A 428 -18.14 -26.10 5.61
N LEU A 429 -17.62 -25.50 4.52
CA LEU A 429 -17.24 -26.24 3.31
C LEU A 429 -16.08 -27.19 3.56
N THR A 430 -15.08 -26.78 4.36
CA THR A 430 -13.96 -27.66 4.74
C THR A 430 -14.47 -28.86 5.53
N GLN A 431 -15.38 -28.65 6.50
CA GLN A 431 -15.99 -29.75 7.26
C GLN A 431 -16.85 -30.65 6.38
N ALA A 432 -17.63 -30.06 5.46
CA ALA A 432 -18.46 -30.80 4.52
C ALA A 432 -17.62 -31.69 3.58
N TRP A 433 -16.44 -31.22 3.17
CA TRP A 433 -15.47 -31.97 2.39
C TRP A 433 -14.85 -33.12 3.19
N HIS A 434 -14.30 -32.83 4.37
CA HIS A 434 -13.73 -33.83 5.27
C HIS A 434 -14.71 -34.95 5.61
N THR A 435 -15.98 -34.61 5.85
CA THR A 435 -17.03 -35.59 6.17
C THR A 435 -17.34 -36.50 4.97
N ARG A 436 -17.30 -35.97 3.75
CA ARG A 436 -17.62 -36.72 2.52
C ARG A 436 -16.47 -37.60 2.05
N PHE A 437 -15.24 -37.10 2.11
CA PHE A 437 -14.10 -37.71 1.39
C PHE A 437 -12.93 -38.10 2.29
N GLY A 438 -12.90 -37.65 3.56
CA GLY A 438 -11.82 -37.99 4.50
C GLY A 438 -10.42 -37.51 4.06
N SER A 439 -10.35 -36.53 3.17
CA SER A 439 -9.11 -36.00 2.58
C SER A 439 -9.10 -34.47 2.63
N ARG A 440 -7.93 -33.84 2.53
CA ARG A 440 -7.81 -32.38 2.46
C ARG A 440 -8.54 -31.82 1.23
N TRP A 441 -9.25 -30.71 1.39
CA TRP A 441 -9.85 -29.95 0.30
C TRP A 441 -8.75 -29.28 -0.55
N ALA A 442 -8.56 -29.76 -1.78
CA ALA A 442 -7.44 -29.36 -2.62
C ALA A 442 -7.71 -28.15 -3.52
N VAL A 443 -8.90 -28.06 -4.14
CA VAL A 443 -9.20 -27.06 -5.18
C VAL A 443 -10.55 -26.39 -4.92
N VAL A 444 -10.56 -25.05 -4.94
CA VAL A 444 -11.79 -24.24 -4.92
C VAL A 444 -11.98 -23.57 -6.27
N ALA A 445 -13.19 -23.65 -6.84
CA ALA A 445 -13.50 -23.09 -8.15
C ALA A 445 -14.56 -21.99 -8.10
N GLY A 446 -14.41 -20.89 -8.84
CA GLY A 446 -15.40 -19.81 -8.86
C GLY A 446 -14.85 -18.47 -9.32
N THR A 447 -15.41 -17.38 -8.80
CA THR A 447 -14.94 -16.02 -9.06
C THR A 447 -14.00 -15.55 -7.95
N MET A 448 -13.11 -14.61 -8.27
CA MET A 448 -12.17 -14.00 -7.33
C MET A 448 -12.86 -13.50 -6.03
N GLU A 449 -14.03 -12.85 -6.16
CA GLU A 449 -14.81 -12.34 -5.03
C GLU A 449 -15.32 -13.45 -4.07
N SER A 450 -15.55 -14.65 -4.62
CA SER A 450 -16.18 -15.76 -3.92
C SER A 450 -15.14 -16.70 -3.31
N ILE A 451 -14.08 -17.01 -4.05
CA ILE A 451 -13.17 -18.12 -3.70
C ILE A 451 -11.91 -17.72 -2.98
N GLN A 452 -11.38 -16.50 -3.18
CA GLN A 452 -10.14 -16.09 -2.53
C GLN A 452 -10.26 -16.16 -1.00
N PRO A 453 -11.38 -15.73 -0.37
CA PRO A 453 -11.58 -15.94 1.05
C PRO A 453 -11.61 -17.43 1.47
N MET A 454 -12.02 -18.36 0.61
CA MET A 454 -11.95 -19.78 0.90
C MET A 454 -10.50 -20.27 0.99
N VAL A 455 -9.64 -19.81 0.09
CA VAL A 455 -8.19 -20.08 0.12
C VAL A 455 -7.57 -19.62 1.45
N PHE A 456 -7.97 -18.44 1.92
CA PHE A 456 -7.42 -17.86 3.14
C PHE A 456 -7.98 -18.49 4.42
N TYR A 457 -9.30 -18.65 4.53
CA TYR A 457 -9.97 -19.05 5.77
C TYR A 457 -10.14 -20.56 5.95
N SER A 458 -10.12 -21.34 4.87
CA SER A 458 -10.14 -22.80 5.02
C SER A 458 -8.87 -23.26 5.73
N PRO A 459 -8.96 -24.10 6.78
CA PRO A 459 -7.79 -24.76 7.37
C PRO A 459 -6.95 -25.55 6.36
N ASP A 460 -7.56 -25.98 5.26
CA ASP A 460 -6.92 -26.73 4.20
C ASP A 460 -6.29 -25.85 3.13
N HIS A 461 -6.56 -24.54 3.11
CA HIS A 461 -6.00 -23.59 2.15
C HIS A 461 -5.98 -24.10 0.69
N PRO A 462 -7.16 -24.43 0.11
CA PRO A 462 -7.25 -24.99 -1.25
C PRO A 462 -6.69 -24.02 -2.28
N ALA A 463 -6.16 -24.54 -3.40
CA ALA A 463 -5.72 -23.72 -4.51
C ALA A 463 -6.93 -23.12 -5.25
N ALA A 464 -6.86 -21.83 -5.59
CA ALA A 464 -7.91 -21.13 -6.33
C ALA A 464 -7.86 -21.49 -7.82
N LEU A 465 -9.01 -21.90 -8.36
CA LEU A 465 -9.27 -22.07 -9.78
C LEU A 465 -10.36 -21.08 -10.22
N MET A 466 -10.06 -20.22 -11.19
CA MET A 466 -10.98 -19.24 -11.75
C MET A 466 -11.33 -19.60 -13.19
N PRO A 467 -12.27 -20.56 -13.41
CA PRO A 467 -12.46 -21.17 -14.73
C PRO A 467 -13.06 -20.24 -15.79
N LEU A 468 -13.67 -19.13 -15.34
CA LEU A 468 -14.23 -18.10 -16.20
C LEU A 468 -13.23 -17.00 -16.57
N GLU A 469 -12.11 -16.93 -15.86
CA GLU A 469 -11.03 -16.06 -16.27
C GLU A 469 -10.29 -16.71 -17.43
N ALA A 470 -9.94 -15.90 -18.43
CA ALA A 470 -9.21 -16.40 -19.58
C ALA A 470 -7.81 -16.91 -19.18
N TRP A 471 -7.23 -16.37 -18.09
CA TRP A 471 -5.96 -16.83 -17.52
C TRP A 471 -5.95 -16.78 -16.00
N ASP A 472 -5.84 -17.95 -15.41
CA ASP A 472 -5.77 -18.13 -13.97
C ASP A 472 -4.38 -17.77 -13.41
N SER A 473 -4.30 -17.66 -12.09
CA SER A 473 -3.11 -17.52 -11.26
C SER A 473 -2.00 -18.54 -11.55
N GLY A 474 -2.32 -19.70 -12.15
CA GLY A 474 -1.38 -20.79 -12.42
C GLY A 474 -1.07 -21.66 -11.20
N LEU A 475 -1.77 -21.44 -10.08
CA LEU A 475 -1.61 -22.22 -8.83
C LEU A 475 -2.21 -23.63 -8.93
N THR A 476 -3.15 -23.85 -9.84
CA THR A 476 -3.79 -25.14 -10.08
C THR A 476 -4.27 -25.20 -11.52
N SER A 477 -4.56 -26.40 -12.01
CA SER A 477 -5.09 -26.62 -13.35
C SER A 477 -6.51 -27.21 -13.33
N ARG A 478 -7.15 -27.20 -14.50
CA ARG A 478 -8.41 -27.94 -14.71
C ARG A 478 -8.21 -29.46 -14.58
N GLU A 479 -7.01 -29.95 -14.86
CA GLU A 479 -6.66 -31.37 -14.68
C GLU A 479 -6.58 -31.71 -13.19
N ASP A 480 -5.95 -30.86 -12.39
CA ASP A 480 -5.91 -31.02 -10.92
C ASP A 480 -7.31 -31.01 -10.32
N ALA A 481 -8.20 -30.13 -10.80
CA ALA A 481 -9.59 -30.12 -10.37
C ALA A 481 -10.34 -31.42 -10.71
N ARG A 482 -10.05 -32.05 -11.86
CA ARG A 482 -10.61 -33.38 -12.21
C ARG A 482 -10.01 -34.49 -11.33
N LYS A 483 -8.72 -34.41 -11.05
CA LYS A 483 -7.98 -35.44 -10.31
C LYS A 483 -8.28 -35.43 -8.82
N TYR A 484 -8.18 -34.27 -8.19
CA TYR A 484 -8.35 -34.11 -6.74
C TYR A 484 -9.78 -33.75 -6.34
N GLY A 485 -10.66 -33.49 -7.30
CA GLY A 485 -11.99 -32.95 -7.06
C GLY A 485 -11.93 -31.47 -6.67
N PHE A 486 -13.10 -30.83 -6.57
CA PHE A 486 -13.18 -29.42 -6.22
C PHE A 486 -14.50 -29.08 -5.53
N ILE A 487 -14.52 -27.93 -4.86
CA ILE A 487 -15.77 -27.26 -4.46
C ILE A 487 -15.91 -25.98 -5.26
N GLY A 488 -16.97 -25.87 -6.04
CA GLY A 488 -17.39 -24.67 -6.74
C GLY A 488 -18.19 -23.77 -5.80
N VAL A 489 -17.84 -22.49 -5.69
CA VAL A 489 -18.53 -21.50 -4.85
C VAL A 489 -18.94 -20.30 -5.70
N PHE A 490 -20.24 -19.99 -5.71
CA PHE A 490 -20.78 -18.89 -6.52
C PHE A 490 -21.91 -18.14 -5.82
N ASP A 491 -21.92 -16.81 -5.96
CA ASP A 491 -23.05 -15.97 -5.53
C ASP A 491 -24.22 -16.15 -6.51
N PRO A 492 -25.44 -16.53 -6.05
CA PRO A 492 -26.61 -16.70 -6.91
C PRO A 492 -27.02 -15.44 -7.69
N THR A 493 -26.59 -14.26 -7.23
CA THR A 493 -26.90 -12.97 -7.87
C THR A 493 -25.86 -12.55 -8.92
N ASP A 494 -24.74 -13.27 -9.04
CA ASP A 494 -23.70 -12.96 -10.02
C ASP A 494 -24.11 -13.43 -11.43
N GLY A 495 -24.14 -12.48 -12.37
CA GLY A 495 -24.56 -12.73 -13.75
C GLY A 495 -23.68 -13.73 -14.51
N ARG A 496 -22.50 -14.09 -13.97
CA ARG A 496 -21.58 -15.09 -14.54
C ARG A 496 -21.96 -16.52 -14.16
N LEU A 497 -22.94 -16.73 -13.28
CA LEU A 497 -23.36 -18.05 -12.80
C LEU A 497 -23.69 -19.04 -13.93
N PRO A 498 -24.46 -18.69 -14.99
CA PRO A 498 -24.78 -19.64 -16.05
C PRO A 498 -23.54 -20.17 -16.78
N ALA A 499 -22.52 -19.32 -16.98
CA ALA A 499 -21.27 -19.73 -17.59
C ALA A 499 -20.48 -20.67 -16.67
N PHE A 500 -20.51 -20.42 -15.35
CA PHE A 500 -19.91 -21.32 -14.37
C PHE A 500 -20.60 -22.67 -14.32
N GLU A 501 -21.93 -22.72 -14.28
CA GLU A 501 -22.70 -23.96 -14.27
C GLU A 501 -22.46 -24.80 -15.52
N LYS A 502 -22.34 -24.14 -16.68
CA LYS A 502 -21.92 -24.81 -17.92
C LYS A 502 -20.55 -25.46 -17.76
N TRP A 503 -19.56 -24.72 -17.25
CA TRP A 503 -18.22 -25.28 -16.99
C TRP A 503 -18.26 -26.46 -16.01
N VAL A 504 -19.02 -26.36 -14.92
CA VAL A 504 -19.21 -27.47 -13.96
C VAL A 504 -19.77 -28.70 -14.66
N SER A 505 -20.80 -28.55 -15.50
CA SER A 505 -21.41 -29.67 -16.22
C SER A 505 -20.45 -30.38 -17.20
N GLU A 506 -19.49 -29.65 -17.77
CA GLU A 506 -18.49 -30.19 -18.70
C GLU A 506 -17.33 -30.90 -17.98
N ILE A 507 -16.97 -30.45 -16.78
CA ILE A 507 -15.81 -30.97 -16.05
C ILE A 507 -16.18 -32.04 -15.01
N ALA A 508 -17.35 -31.90 -14.39
CA ALA A 508 -17.86 -32.75 -13.33
C ALA A 508 -19.40 -32.86 -13.45
N PRO A 509 -19.92 -33.62 -14.44
CA PRO A 509 -21.36 -33.76 -14.69
C PRO A 509 -22.13 -34.35 -13.49
N ASN A 510 -21.43 -35.07 -12.61
CA ASN A 510 -21.99 -35.68 -11.41
C ASN A 510 -21.75 -34.85 -10.14
N ALA A 511 -21.36 -33.57 -10.27
CA ALA A 511 -21.16 -32.70 -9.13
C ALA A 511 -22.48 -32.51 -8.34
N GLU A 512 -22.41 -32.67 -7.03
CA GLU A 512 -23.53 -32.42 -6.13
C GLU A 512 -23.76 -30.92 -6.03
N ARG A 513 -24.95 -30.42 -6.37
CA ARG A 513 -25.33 -29.02 -6.15
C ARG A 513 -26.08 -28.88 -4.82
N ILE A 514 -25.56 -28.04 -3.94
CA ILE A 514 -26.22 -27.65 -2.69
C ILE A 514 -26.33 -26.13 -2.59
N VAL A 515 -27.32 -25.65 -1.85
CA VAL A 515 -27.46 -24.24 -1.52
C VAL A 515 -27.17 -24.09 -0.03
N MET A 516 -26.26 -23.20 0.30
CA MET A 516 -25.89 -22.89 1.68
C MET A 516 -26.20 -21.43 1.99
N THR A 517 -26.58 -21.14 3.22
CA THR A 517 -26.79 -19.77 3.69
C THR A 517 -25.91 -19.51 4.88
N THR A 518 -25.10 -18.46 4.81
CA THR A 518 -24.18 -18.04 5.88
C THR A 518 -24.60 -16.70 6.44
N ARG A 519 -24.36 -16.49 7.73
CA ARG A 519 -24.68 -15.22 8.39
C ARG A 519 -23.80 -15.01 9.61
N ARG A 520 -22.96 -13.98 9.53
CA ARG A 520 -22.08 -13.58 10.62
C ARG A 520 -22.82 -12.88 11.74
N PHE A 521 -22.41 -13.13 12.98
CA PHE A 521 -22.83 -12.38 14.16
C PHE A 521 -21.64 -11.66 14.80
N THR A 522 -21.74 -10.35 14.98
CA THR A 522 -20.69 -9.54 15.64
C THR A 522 -21.28 -8.86 16.87
N HIS A 523 -20.75 -9.16 18.06
CA HIS A 523 -21.27 -8.65 19.35
C HIS A 523 -22.80 -8.82 19.50
N GLY A 524 -23.32 -9.98 19.10
CA GLY A 524 -24.76 -10.29 19.14
C GLY A 524 -25.61 -9.61 18.07
N LYS A 525 -25.03 -8.79 17.19
CA LYS A 525 -25.72 -8.20 16.04
C LYS A 525 -25.52 -9.07 14.81
N ALA A 526 -26.61 -9.41 14.15
CA ALA A 526 -26.59 -10.22 12.96
C ALA A 526 -26.23 -9.37 11.73
N GLY A 527 -25.23 -9.78 10.97
CA GLY A 527 -24.88 -9.23 9.67
C GLY A 527 -25.86 -9.65 8.57
N PRO A 528 -25.56 -9.33 7.30
CA PRO A 528 -26.39 -9.77 6.18
C PRO A 528 -26.31 -11.29 6.02
N ALA A 529 -27.45 -11.91 5.71
CA ALA A 529 -27.46 -13.31 5.27
C ALA A 529 -27.03 -13.37 3.80
N MET A 530 -26.20 -14.35 3.46
CA MET A 530 -25.77 -14.61 2.09
C MET A 530 -26.12 -16.04 1.71
N SER A 531 -26.69 -16.23 0.53
CA SER A 531 -26.90 -17.56 -0.04
C SER A 531 -25.81 -17.85 -1.07
N TRP A 532 -25.40 -19.10 -1.16
CA TRP A 532 -24.32 -19.56 -2.03
C TRP A 532 -24.76 -20.80 -2.80
N ASN A 533 -24.49 -20.82 -4.10
CA ASN A 533 -24.56 -22.04 -4.89
C ASN A 533 -23.22 -22.77 -4.76
N ILE A 534 -23.27 -23.98 -4.23
CA ILE A 534 -22.10 -24.81 -3.97
C ILE A 534 -22.18 -26.06 -4.86
N TYR A 535 -21.07 -26.39 -5.52
CA TYR A 535 -20.96 -27.56 -6.41
C TYR A 535 -19.82 -28.43 -5.93
N ILE A 536 -20.10 -29.64 -5.43
CA ILE A 536 -19.09 -30.54 -4.86
C ILE A 536 -18.80 -31.65 -5.87
N ALA A 537 -17.59 -31.65 -6.42
CA ALA A 537 -17.09 -32.70 -7.31
C ALA A 537 -16.11 -33.60 -6.53
N PRO A 538 -16.37 -34.92 -6.44
CA PRO A 538 -15.51 -35.83 -5.70
C PRO A 538 -14.12 -35.97 -6.37
N PRO A 539 -13.08 -36.33 -5.60
CA PRO A 539 -11.79 -36.76 -6.17
C PRO A 539 -11.96 -37.95 -7.12
N ALA A 540 -11.07 -38.05 -8.12
CA ALA A 540 -11.01 -39.24 -8.97
C ALA A 540 -10.71 -40.49 -8.11
N LYS A 541 -11.36 -41.60 -8.45
CA LYS A 541 -11.17 -42.90 -7.77
C LYS A 541 -9.82 -43.54 -8.09
#